data_AF-A0A6B2L1N6-F1
#
_entry.id   AF-A0A6B2L1N6-F1
#
_cell.length_a   1.000
_cell.length_b   1.000
_cell.length_c   1.000
_cell.angle_alpha   90.00
_cell.angle_beta   90.00
_cell.angle_gamma   90.00
#
_symmetry.space_group_name_H-M   'P 1'
#
loop_
_entity.id
_entity.type
_entity.pdbx_description
1 polymer ?
#
loop_
_entity_poly.entity_id
_entity_poly.type
_entity_poly.pdbx_seq_one_letter_code
_entity_poly.pdbx_strand_id
1 'polypeptide(L)'
;MDKVIITDKQTNTKYYFHHGKWLAVDEDDGAIVREIPASSENATTYAPLSKYIISVFTGDRHGAGTDANVSIKLLGEHGSVGEIILDNAQNNFERKKVDVFAIEAVEIGHIKQIQIGHDNSGFGAAWFLDKVIVKSESLSKDFYFLCGRWFATDLDDHLIVRTLDASDVDGVPSLPLVTYQIDVTTANVRGSGTDANVSITLFGESGESGPHLLDNANDNFERGKTDKFAVECVDLGALKKIRIGHDGTGIGPGWLLEKVIITDKKRNSVSYFLSGQWFDAKEGDGALERDIAASTEDGAVSIPRRDYKITVVTGDRDGAGTDAKVFVVLFGENGSTPQLTLDKSGNPFERNATDEFTINSIDIGALKKLRIGHDGSKPGAGWFLEKVIVTPLPKEGEEPLPETFFLCGRWLATDEDDGQIIRELPPSNADGQASLPWVHYKVKVYTGERRGAGTDANVFMVLTGVNGDSGRRNLEKKGNCFERGQVDEFEFEFVDLGPLSKISIGHDNSGVGPG
;
A
#
# COMPACT_ATOMS: atom_id res chain seq x y z
N MET A 1 13.61 -19.32 9.10
CA MET A 1 13.04 -18.95 10.42
C MET A 1 12.04 -20.00 10.89
N ASP A 2 12.05 -20.42 12.16
CA ASP A 2 11.07 -21.38 12.70
C ASP A 2 9.75 -20.70 13.06
N LYS A 3 9.78 -19.78 14.04
CA LYS A 3 8.59 -19.04 14.51
C LYS A 3 8.93 -17.72 15.18
N VAL A 4 7.93 -16.85 15.33
CA VAL A 4 7.99 -15.64 16.18
C VAL A 4 6.92 -15.74 17.27
N ILE A 5 7.26 -15.32 18.48
CA ILE A 5 6.32 -15.20 19.59
C ILE A 5 6.35 -13.77 20.10
N ILE A 6 5.19 -13.12 20.12
CA ILE A 6 5.03 -11.76 20.63
C ILE A 6 4.22 -11.81 21.91
N THR A 7 4.69 -11.12 22.94
CA THR A 7 3.97 -10.95 24.20
C THR A 7 3.69 -9.48 24.42
N ASP A 8 2.41 -9.12 24.53
CA ASP A 8 2.01 -7.85 25.14
C ASP A 8 2.36 -7.91 26.62
N LYS A 9 3.30 -7.08 27.09
CA LYS A 9 3.79 -7.10 28.47
C LYS A 9 2.78 -6.56 29.48
N GLN A 10 1.77 -5.82 29.04
CA GLN A 10 0.73 -5.26 29.91
C GLN A 10 -0.38 -6.27 30.17
N THR A 11 -0.88 -6.94 29.12
CA THR A 11 -1.95 -7.95 29.24
C THR A 11 -1.42 -9.37 29.43
N ASN A 12 -0.13 -9.60 29.19
CA ASN A 12 0.53 -10.91 29.12
C ASN A 12 -0.05 -11.83 28.02
N THR A 13 -0.77 -11.25 27.06
CA THR A 13 -1.32 -11.97 25.90
C THR A 13 -0.18 -12.37 24.96
N LYS A 14 -0.18 -13.63 24.50
CA LYS A 14 0.81 -14.16 23.56
C LYS A 14 0.21 -14.40 22.18
N TYR A 15 0.96 -14.03 21.16
CA TYR A 15 0.66 -14.26 19.75
C TYR A 15 1.74 -15.14 19.15
N TYR A 16 1.34 -16.21 18.44
CA TYR A 16 2.24 -17.20 17.87
C TYR A 16 2.22 -17.14 16.34
N PHE A 17 3.39 -17.09 15.72
CA PHE A 17 3.57 -16.97 14.27
C PHE A 17 4.52 -18.07 13.79
N HIS A 18 3.98 -19.22 13.36
CA HIS A 18 4.77 -20.37 12.92
C HIS A 18 5.05 -20.32 11.41
N HIS A 19 6.27 -20.64 10.99
CA HIS A 19 6.65 -20.61 9.56
C HIS A 19 7.40 -21.88 9.11
N GLY A 20 8.51 -22.22 9.77
CA GLY A 20 9.28 -23.43 9.48
C GLY A 20 9.95 -23.48 8.10
N LYS A 21 10.13 -22.32 7.43
CA LYS A 21 10.71 -22.20 6.09
C LYS A 21 11.89 -21.21 6.04
N TRP A 22 12.65 -21.30 4.97
CA TRP A 22 13.73 -20.38 4.62
C TRP A 22 13.19 -19.01 4.24
N LEU A 23 13.93 -17.97 4.64
CA LEU A 23 13.76 -16.61 4.16
C LEU A 23 15.04 -16.28 3.39
N ALA A 24 15.17 -16.80 2.18
CA ALA A 24 16.42 -16.74 1.43
C ALA A 24 16.10 -16.77 -0.07
N VAL A 25 16.96 -16.16 -0.89
CA VAL A 25 16.77 -16.11 -2.35
C VAL A 25 17.10 -17.42 -3.06
N ASP A 26 17.88 -18.29 -2.43
CA ASP A 26 18.42 -19.54 -2.98
C ASP A 26 17.90 -20.81 -2.29
N GLU A 27 17.01 -20.68 -1.30
CA GLU A 27 16.36 -21.80 -0.60
C GLU A 27 14.82 -21.68 -0.63
N ASP A 28 14.12 -22.80 -0.41
CA ASP A 28 12.66 -22.96 -0.51
C ASP A 28 12.04 -22.28 -1.75
N ASP A 29 11.41 -21.12 -1.56
CA ASP A 29 10.61 -20.40 -2.54
C ASP A 29 11.15 -18.98 -2.80
N GLY A 30 12.43 -18.74 -2.48
CA GLY A 30 13.19 -17.57 -2.90
C GLY A 30 12.81 -16.24 -2.22
N ALA A 31 11.87 -16.23 -1.27
CA ALA A 31 11.39 -14.99 -0.66
C ALA A 31 12.13 -14.66 0.64
N ILE A 32 12.57 -13.41 0.74
CA ILE A 32 13.29 -12.86 1.91
C ILE A 32 12.40 -12.09 2.89
N VAL A 33 11.11 -11.93 2.55
CA VAL A 33 10.09 -11.31 3.41
C VAL A 33 8.84 -12.18 3.38
N ARG A 34 8.25 -12.41 4.56
CA ARG A 34 7.02 -13.19 4.70
C ARG A 34 6.04 -12.52 5.64
N GLU A 35 4.77 -12.59 5.23
CA GLU A 35 3.66 -12.29 6.10
C GLU A 35 3.15 -13.58 6.75
N ILE A 36 3.00 -13.57 8.07
CA ILE A 36 2.62 -14.73 8.86
C ILE A 36 1.41 -14.35 9.73
N PRO A 37 0.28 -15.07 9.63
CA PRO A 37 -0.88 -14.80 10.47
C PRO A 37 -0.66 -15.30 11.91
N ALA A 38 -1.34 -14.66 12.87
CA ALA A 38 -1.37 -15.15 14.25
C ALA A 38 -2.07 -16.52 14.33
N SER A 39 -1.58 -17.40 15.19
CA SER A 39 -2.02 -18.79 15.33
C SER A 39 -2.00 -19.27 16.79
N SER A 40 -2.45 -20.51 17.03
CA SER A 40 -2.49 -21.12 18.38
C SER A 40 -1.15 -21.74 18.78
N GLU A 41 -0.88 -21.84 20.08
CA GLU A 41 0.38 -22.34 20.66
C GLU A 41 0.81 -23.75 20.21
N ASN A 42 -0.16 -24.64 19.94
CA ASN A 42 0.09 -26.07 19.69
C ASN A 42 0.16 -26.46 18.19
N ALA A 43 0.27 -25.49 17.28
CA ALA A 43 0.39 -25.82 15.86
C ALA A 43 1.67 -26.61 15.56
N THR A 44 1.55 -27.79 14.93
CA THR A 44 2.68 -28.66 14.53
C THR A 44 3.29 -28.24 13.19
N THR A 45 4.57 -28.59 12.98
CA THR A 45 5.34 -28.22 11.78
C THR A 45 5.00 -29.01 10.50
N TYR A 46 4.32 -30.17 10.58
CA TYR A 46 3.93 -31.00 9.41
C TYR A 46 2.59 -31.75 9.66
N ALA A 47 1.53 -31.49 8.88
CA ALA A 47 0.17 -32.04 9.08
C ALA A 47 -0.24 -33.10 8.00
N PRO A 48 -1.29 -33.94 8.19
CA PRO A 48 -1.72 -34.99 7.26
C PRO A 48 -2.20 -34.45 5.89
N LEU A 49 -2.08 -35.23 4.80
CA LEU A 49 -2.44 -34.81 3.43
C LEU A 49 -3.94 -35.03 3.13
N SER A 50 -4.56 -34.05 2.48
CA SER A 50 -5.93 -33.98 1.97
C SER A 50 -5.95 -33.62 0.47
N LYS A 51 -7.02 -34.00 -0.23
CA LYS A 51 -7.20 -33.69 -1.66
C LYS A 51 -8.00 -32.40 -1.88
N TYR A 52 -7.54 -31.57 -2.79
CA TYR A 52 -8.16 -30.32 -3.21
C TYR A 52 -8.44 -30.34 -4.72
N ILE A 53 -9.64 -29.89 -5.13
CA ILE A 53 -10.01 -29.71 -6.54
C ILE A 53 -10.10 -28.21 -6.82
N ILE A 54 -9.33 -27.71 -7.77
CA ILE A 54 -9.19 -26.29 -8.08
C ILE A 54 -9.79 -26.05 -9.47
N SER A 55 -10.83 -25.22 -9.54
CA SER A 55 -11.47 -24.79 -10.79
C SER A 55 -11.15 -23.32 -11.03
N VAL A 56 -10.45 -23.02 -12.12
CA VAL A 56 -10.02 -21.67 -12.49
C VAL A 56 -10.88 -21.15 -13.63
N PHE A 57 -11.47 -19.98 -13.46
CA PHE A 57 -12.36 -19.34 -14.43
C PHE A 57 -11.63 -18.17 -15.07
N THR A 58 -11.23 -18.33 -16.33
CA THR A 58 -10.69 -17.21 -17.13
C THR A 58 -11.85 -16.39 -17.67
N GLY A 59 -11.81 -15.07 -17.46
CA GLY A 59 -12.92 -14.21 -17.86
C GLY A 59 -13.02 -14.00 -19.37
N ASP A 60 -14.04 -13.25 -19.81
CA ASP A 60 -14.37 -13.05 -21.23
C ASP A 60 -13.87 -11.70 -21.79
N ARG A 61 -12.85 -11.08 -21.18
CA ARG A 61 -12.27 -9.82 -21.69
C ARG A 61 -11.45 -10.08 -22.96
N HIS A 62 -11.37 -9.10 -23.86
CA HIS A 62 -10.52 -9.22 -25.05
C HIS A 62 -9.06 -9.44 -24.63
N GLY A 63 -8.42 -10.52 -25.13
CA GLY A 63 -7.06 -10.89 -24.72
C GLY A 63 -6.96 -11.57 -23.35
N ALA A 64 -8.07 -12.01 -22.75
CA ALA A 64 -8.07 -12.57 -21.38
C ALA A 64 -7.33 -13.90 -21.19
N GLY A 65 -7.04 -14.64 -22.27
CA GLY A 65 -6.36 -15.92 -22.18
C GLY A 65 -4.85 -15.76 -22.06
N THR A 66 -4.16 -16.75 -21.49
CA THR A 66 -2.71 -16.70 -21.29
C THR A 66 -2.03 -18.01 -21.69
N ASP A 67 -0.84 -17.87 -22.26
CA ASP A 67 0.10 -18.97 -22.51
C ASP A 67 1.14 -19.12 -21.37
N ALA A 68 1.09 -18.26 -20.35
CA ALA A 68 2.03 -18.29 -19.23
C ALA A 68 1.74 -19.45 -18.27
N ASN A 69 2.76 -19.88 -17.53
CA ASN A 69 2.57 -20.93 -16.52
C ASN A 69 1.88 -20.34 -15.30
N VAL A 70 0.62 -20.75 -15.06
CA VAL A 70 -0.17 -20.30 -13.91
C VAL A 70 0.17 -21.14 -12.69
N SER A 71 0.40 -20.51 -11.55
CA SER A 71 0.65 -21.15 -10.26
C SER A 71 -0.35 -20.70 -9.20
N ILE A 72 -0.60 -21.55 -8.21
CA ILE A 72 -1.46 -21.26 -7.06
C ILE A 72 -0.86 -21.77 -5.76
N LYS A 73 -1.09 -21.03 -4.69
CA LYS A 73 -0.75 -21.33 -3.30
C LYS A 73 -2.03 -21.22 -2.48
N LEU A 74 -2.32 -22.19 -1.63
CA LEU A 74 -3.52 -22.18 -0.77
C LEU A 74 -3.15 -21.76 0.65
N LEU A 75 -3.92 -20.87 1.27
CA LEU A 75 -3.72 -20.41 2.64
C LEU A 75 -4.99 -20.64 3.46
N GLY A 76 -4.89 -21.39 4.55
CA GLY A 76 -6.00 -21.76 5.41
C GLY A 76 -5.71 -21.55 6.89
N GLU A 77 -6.69 -21.88 7.73
CA GLU A 77 -6.62 -21.76 9.19
C GLU A 77 -5.43 -22.45 9.84
N HIS A 78 -4.96 -23.56 9.26
CA HIS A 78 -3.94 -24.41 9.85
C HIS A 78 -2.61 -24.39 9.10
N GLY A 79 -2.47 -23.52 8.10
CA GLY A 79 -1.21 -23.37 7.36
C GLY A 79 -1.43 -22.99 5.91
N SER A 80 -0.44 -23.29 5.07
CA SER A 80 -0.53 -23.08 3.63
C SER A 80 0.01 -24.28 2.88
N VAL A 81 -0.56 -24.52 1.70
CA VAL A 81 0.03 -25.38 0.68
C VAL A 81 0.96 -24.51 -0.14
N GLY A 82 2.18 -24.98 -0.42
CA GLY A 82 3.16 -24.26 -1.24
C GLY A 82 2.64 -23.95 -2.64
N GLU A 83 3.42 -23.18 -3.39
CA GLU A 83 3.10 -22.86 -4.78
C GLU A 83 3.09 -24.11 -5.65
N ILE A 84 2.04 -24.26 -6.46
CA ILE A 84 1.82 -25.39 -7.36
C ILE A 84 1.51 -24.83 -8.73
N ILE A 85 2.24 -25.29 -9.75
CA ILE A 85 1.94 -25.00 -11.15
C ILE A 85 0.68 -25.78 -11.56
N LEU A 86 -0.29 -25.07 -12.12
CA LEU A 86 -1.55 -25.61 -12.59
C LEU A 86 -1.45 -26.00 -14.06
N ASP A 87 -1.24 -27.29 -14.30
CA ASP A 87 -1.23 -27.85 -15.64
C ASP A 87 -1.90 -29.24 -15.64
N ASN A 88 -2.74 -29.49 -16.65
CA ASN A 88 -3.42 -30.77 -16.89
C ASN A 88 -3.13 -31.33 -18.30
N ALA A 89 -2.07 -30.83 -18.95
CA ALA A 89 -1.65 -31.17 -20.32
C ALA A 89 -2.68 -30.85 -21.42
N GLN A 90 -3.62 -29.94 -21.17
CA GLN A 90 -4.50 -29.33 -22.16
C GLN A 90 -4.09 -27.88 -22.44
N ASN A 91 -4.76 -27.24 -23.39
CA ASN A 91 -4.63 -25.81 -23.62
C ASN A 91 -5.49 -25.03 -22.59
N ASN A 92 -4.88 -24.81 -21.43
CA ASN A 92 -5.47 -24.22 -20.22
C ASN A 92 -5.56 -22.69 -20.30
N PHE A 93 -6.40 -22.09 -19.47
CA PHE A 93 -6.50 -20.65 -19.22
C PHE A 93 -6.89 -19.79 -20.44
N GLU A 94 -7.69 -20.37 -21.33
CA GLU A 94 -8.22 -19.66 -22.50
C GLU A 94 -9.39 -18.74 -22.14
N ARG A 95 -9.58 -17.67 -22.92
CA ARG A 95 -10.70 -16.74 -22.71
C ARG A 95 -12.02 -17.48 -22.56
N LYS A 96 -12.78 -17.15 -21.51
CA LYS A 96 -14.10 -17.73 -21.19
C LYS A 96 -14.09 -19.24 -20.87
N LYS A 97 -12.93 -19.84 -20.61
CA LYS A 97 -12.85 -21.25 -20.20
C LYS A 97 -12.79 -21.42 -18.69
N VAL A 98 -13.11 -22.64 -18.28
CA VAL A 98 -12.94 -23.16 -16.92
C VAL A 98 -12.02 -24.37 -16.98
N ASP A 99 -10.91 -24.30 -16.26
CA ASP A 99 -9.91 -25.37 -16.20
C ASP A 99 -9.86 -25.95 -14.79
N VAL A 100 -9.75 -27.28 -14.67
CA VAL A 100 -9.88 -28.01 -13.40
C VAL A 100 -8.63 -28.84 -13.11
N PHE A 101 -8.14 -28.75 -11.87
CA PHE A 101 -6.93 -29.41 -11.39
C PHE A 101 -7.20 -30.13 -10.06
N ALA A 102 -6.48 -31.22 -9.79
CA ALA A 102 -6.57 -31.96 -8.52
C ALA A 102 -5.19 -32.10 -7.89
N ILE A 103 -5.06 -31.76 -6.61
CA ILE A 103 -3.80 -31.79 -5.86
C ILE A 103 -3.99 -32.52 -4.52
N GLU A 104 -2.94 -33.15 -4.02
CA GLU A 104 -2.87 -33.72 -2.66
C GLU A 104 -1.85 -32.92 -1.85
N ALA A 105 -2.26 -32.36 -0.71
CA ALA A 105 -1.44 -31.48 0.11
C ALA A 105 -1.88 -31.48 1.57
N VAL A 106 -1.06 -30.96 2.49
CA VAL A 106 -1.37 -30.91 3.92
C VAL A 106 -2.73 -30.26 4.18
N GLU A 107 -3.51 -30.80 5.13
CA GLU A 107 -4.80 -30.24 5.53
C GLU A 107 -4.61 -28.87 6.21
N ILE A 108 -5.03 -27.82 5.50
CA ILE A 108 -4.91 -26.42 5.95
C ILE A 108 -6.17 -25.88 6.65
N GLY A 109 -7.15 -26.73 6.96
CA GLY A 109 -8.43 -26.31 7.54
C GLY A 109 -9.27 -25.47 6.58
N HIS A 110 -10.09 -24.54 7.12
CA HIS A 110 -10.90 -23.65 6.30
C HIS A 110 -9.98 -22.74 5.46
N ILE A 111 -10.07 -22.81 4.13
CA ILE A 111 -9.24 -22.02 3.21
C ILE A 111 -9.72 -20.57 3.28
N LYS A 112 -8.82 -19.68 3.71
CA LYS A 112 -9.11 -18.26 3.89
C LYS A 112 -8.67 -17.43 2.70
N GLN A 113 -7.56 -17.82 2.08
CA GLN A 113 -6.98 -17.10 0.95
C GLN A 113 -6.36 -18.07 -0.05
N ILE A 114 -6.22 -17.62 -1.29
CA ILE A 114 -5.28 -18.20 -2.25
C ILE A 114 -4.32 -17.11 -2.72
N GLN A 115 -3.09 -17.49 -3.06
CA GLN A 115 -2.23 -16.65 -3.90
C GLN A 115 -2.12 -17.33 -5.25
N ILE A 116 -2.54 -16.65 -6.31
CA ILE A 116 -2.53 -17.17 -7.68
C ILE A 116 -1.74 -16.20 -8.56
N GLY A 117 -1.11 -16.68 -9.61
CA GLY A 117 -0.37 -15.82 -10.53
C GLY A 117 0.20 -16.59 -11.71
N HIS A 118 1.03 -15.93 -12.52
CA HIS A 118 1.73 -16.56 -13.64
C HIS A 118 3.16 -16.03 -13.78
N ASP A 119 3.99 -16.75 -14.52
CA ASP A 119 5.42 -16.45 -14.71
C ASP A 119 5.73 -15.47 -15.85
N ASN A 120 4.70 -14.84 -16.41
CA ASN A 120 4.78 -13.92 -17.56
C ASN A 120 5.43 -14.53 -18.83
N SER A 121 5.51 -15.85 -18.94
CA SER A 121 6.06 -16.52 -20.12
C SER A 121 5.05 -16.63 -21.27
N GLY A 122 5.50 -17.09 -22.44
CA GLY A 122 4.63 -17.28 -23.60
C GLY A 122 4.32 -16.00 -24.39
N PHE A 123 3.50 -16.13 -25.44
CA PHE A 123 3.02 -15.00 -26.22
C PHE A 123 1.64 -14.59 -25.69
N GLY A 124 1.44 -13.31 -25.34
CA GLY A 124 0.19 -12.89 -24.70
C GLY A 124 0.09 -13.41 -23.26
N ALA A 125 1.10 -13.12 -22.44
CA ALA A 125 1.17 -13.55 -21.06
C ALA A 125 0.10 -12.91 -20.15
N ALA A 126 -0.46 -11.76 -20.56
CA ALA A 126 -1.53 -11.09 -19.84
C ALA A 126 -2.74 -12.00 -19.68
N TRP A 127 -3.22 -12.14 -18.45
CA TRP A 127 -4.30 -13.06 -18.12
C TRP A 127 -5.41 -12.35 -17.35
N PHE A 128 -6.67 -12.53 -17.74
CA PHE A 128 -7.78 -12.00 -16.97
C PHE A 128 -8.48 -13.12 -16.19
N LEU A 129 -8.13 -13.23 -14.90
CA LEU A 129 -8.75 -14.18 -13.98
C LEU A 129 -10.07 -13.60 -13.47
N ASP A 130 -11.17 -14.33 -13.70
CA ASP A 130 -12.47 -13.99 -13.13
C ASP A 130 -12.56 -14.50 -11.70
N LYS A 131 -12.54 -15.82 -11.48
CA LYS A 131 -12.57 -16.44 -10.14
C LYS A 131 -11.88 -17.78 -10.08
N VAL A 132 -11.61 -18.24 -8.86
CA VAL A 132 -11.19 -19.61 -8.57
C VAL A 132 -12.17 -20.23 -7.58
N ILE A 133 -12.50 -21.50 -7.77
CA ILE A 133 -13.26 -22.30 -6.80
C ILE A 133 -12.35 -23.43 -6.33
N VAL A 134 -12.12 -23.53 -5.03
CA VAL A 134 -11.35 -24.63 -4.44
C VAL A 134 -12.29 -25.49 -3.61
N LYS A 135 -12.38 -26.77 -3.94
CA LYS A 135 -13.13 -27.76 -3.17
C LYS A 135 -12.19 -28.57 -2.32
N SER A 136 -12.43 -28.60 -1.01
CA SER A 136 -11.75 -29.50 -0.07
C SER A 136 -12.58 -30.76 0.12
N GLU A 137 -12.01 -31.93 -0.21
CA GLU A 137 -12.70 -33.21 0.00
C GLU A 137 -12.87 -33.54 1.49
N SER A 138 -11.87 -33.25 2.33
CA SER A 138 -11.93 -33.52 3.77
C SER A 138 -13.01 -32.70 4.49
N LEU A 139 -13.20 -31.45 4.08
CA LEU A 139 -14.26 -30.58 4.62
C LEU A 139 -15.60 -30.72 3.90
N SER A 140 -15.62 -31.39 2.73
CA SER A 140 -16.79 -31.44 1.84
C SER A 140 -17.39 -30.05 1.56
N LYS A 141 -16.52 -29.05 1.36
CA LYS A 141 -16.89 -27.63 1.20
C LYS A 141 -16.18 -27.00 0.00
N ASP A 142 -16.90 -26.13 -0.70
CA ASP A 142 -16.39 -25.29 -1.78
C ASP A 142 -16.06 -23.90 -1.23
N PHE A 143 -14.94 -23.35 -1.68
CA PHE A 143 -14.42 -22.03 -1.31
C PHE A 143 -14.30 -21.19 -2.58
N TYR A 144 -14.89 -20.00 -2.56
CA TYR A 144 -14.97 -19.12 -3.72
C TYR A 144 -13.97 -17.98 -3.60
N PHE A 145 -13.17 -17.72 -4.62
CA PHE A 145 -12.18 -16.65 -4.64
C PHE A 145 -12.45 -15.77 -5.85
N LEU A 146 -13.08 -14.63 -5.61
CA LEU A 146 -13.46 -13.68 -6.65
C LEU A 146 -12.26 -12.78 -6.96
N CYS A 147 -11.93 -12.60 -8.25
CA CYS A 147 -10.80 -11.80 -8.68
C CYS A 147 -11.22 -10.65 -9.60
N GLY A 148 -11.69 -10.97 -10.81
CA GLY A 148 -12.15 -9.99 -11.80
C GLY A 148 -11.08 -8.99 -12.22
N ARG A 149 -9.81 -9.40 -12.30
CA ARG A 149 -8.65 -8.52 -12.53
C ARG A 149 -7.66 -9.10 -13.54
N TRP A 150 -6.89 -8.22 -14.18
CA TRP A 150 -5.79 -8.64 -15.05
C TRP A 150 -4.58 -9.02 -14.22
N PHE A 151 -3.84 -10.00 -14.73
CA PHE A 151 -2.54 -10.42 -14.29
C PHE A 151 -1.62 -10.15 -15.46
N ALA A 152 -0.87 -9.06 -15.38
CA ALA A 152 -0.04 -8.60 -16.49
C ALA A 152 1.00 -7.61 -15.96
N THR A 153 2.15 -7.50 -16.62
CA THR A 153 3.14 -6.47 -16.29
C THR A 153 2.80 -5.10 -16.89
N ASP A 154 1.86 -5.06 -17.85
CA ASP A 154 1.54 -3.90 -18.68
C ASP A 154 0.05 -3.50 -18.62
N LEU A 155 -0.79 -4.22 -17.86
CA LEU A 155 -2.22 -3.92 -17.67
C LEU A 155 -2.63 -3.88 -16.20
N ASP A 156 -3.75 -3.19 -15.92
CA ASP A 156 -4.40 -3.06 -14.60
C ASP A 156 -3.40 -2.53 -13.55
N ASP A 157 -3.11 -3.26 -12.48
CA ASP A 157 -2.18 -2.81 -11.44
C ASP A 157 -0.75 -3.36 -11.62
N HIS A 158 -0.42 -3.85 -12.81
CA HIS A 158 0.88 -4.41 -13.16
C HIS A 158 1.28 -5.65 -12.32
N LEU A 159 0.34 -6.26 -11.60
CA LEU A 159 0.58 -7.45 -10.80
C LEU A 159 0.31 -8.70 -11.61
N ILE A 160 1.29 -9.61 -11.66
CA ILE A 160 1.14 -10.95 -12.24
C ILE A 160 0.86 -12.03 -11.18
N VAL A 161 0.70 -11.64 -9.91
CA VAL A 161 0.38 -12.49 -8.77
C VAL A 161 -0.56 -11.72 -7.82
N ARG A 162 -1.61 -12.37 -7.31
CA ARG A 162 -2.57 -11.79 -6.37
C ARG A 162 -2.89 -12.75 -5.24
N THR A 163 -3.11 -12.20 -4.05
CA THR A 163 -3.74 -12.93 -2.94
C THR A 163 -5.24 -12.59 -2.92
N LEU A 164 -6.10 -13.60 -2.97
CA LEU A 164 -7.55 -13.48 -2.99
C LEU A 164 -8.14 -14.09 -1.73
N ASP A 165 -9.05 -13.37 -1.07
CA ASP A 165 -9.80 -13.86 0.09
C ASP A 165 -10.96 -14.78 -0.32
N ALA A 166 -11.25 -15.75 0.54
CA ALA A 166 -12.40 -16.63 0.40
C ALA A 166 -13.69 -15.83 0.61
N SER A 167 -14.67 -16.09 -0.26
CA SER A 167 -16.03 -15.57 -0.20
C SER A 167 -16.99 -16.69 0.20
N ASP A 168 -18.03 -16.33 0.94
CA ASP A 168 -19.10 -17.25 1.34
C ASP A 168 -20.12 -17.53 0.22
N VAL A 169 -20.05 -16.80 -0.89
CA VAL A 169 -21.00 -16.92 -2.02
C VAL A 169 -20.28 -17.08 -3.35
N ASP A 170 -20.89 -17.86 -4.25
CA ASP A 170 -20.47 -17.93 -5.64
C ASP A 170 -20.88 -16.62 -6.36
N GLY A 171 -20.01 -15.62 -6.33
CA GLY A 171 -20.25 -14.31 -6.91
C GLY A 171 -19.95 -14.23 -8.42
N VAL A 172 -20.26 -13.06 -8.99
CA VAL A 172 -19.81 -12.64 -10.33
C VAL A 172 -18.75 -11.54 -10.14
N PRO A 173 -17.45 -11.87 -10.20
CA PRO A 173 -16.35 -10.93 -9.97
C PRO A 173 -16.25 -9.86 -11.05
N SER A 174 -16.45 -10.24 -12.31
CA SER A 174 -16.43 -9.30 -13.42
C SER A 174 -17.73 -8.48 -13.46
N LEU A 175 -17.65 -7.21 -13.06
CA LEU A 175 -18.69 -6.22 -13.34
C LEU A 175 -18.82 -6.01 -14.87
N PRO A 176 -20.02 -5.66 -15.37
CA PRO A 176 -20.21 -5.37 -16.79
C PRO A 176 -19.31 -4.21 -17.23
N LEU A 177 -18.78 -4.29 -18.45
CA LEU A 177 -18.01 -3.20 -19.04
C LEU A 177 -18.92 -2.01 -19.37
N VAL A 178 -18.38 -0.81 -19.14
CA VAL A 178 -19.00 0.48 -19.41
C VAL A 178 -18.00 1.32 -20.18
N THR A 179 -18.48 2.00 -21.22
CA THR A 179 -17.68 2.97 -21.96
C THR A 179 -17.82 4.36 -21.34
N TYR A 180 -16.69 4.93 -20.93
CA TYR A 180 -16.53 6.30 -20.48
C TYR A 180 -15.92 7.13 -21.63
N GLN A 181 -16.62 8.18 -22.07
CA GLN A 181 -16.05 9.14 -23.02
C GLN A 181 -15.30 10.22 -22.26
N ILE A 182 -14.04 10.47 -22.63
CA ILE A 182 -13.13 11.37 -21.94
C ILE A 182 -12.77 12.52 -22.88
N ASP A 183 -13.12 13.74 -22.51
CA ASP A 183 -12.73 14.97 -23.19
C ASP A 183 -11.63 15.65 -22.36
N VAL A 184 -10.43 15.81 -22.92
CA VAL A 184 -9.29 16.47 -22.25
C VAL A 184 -9.01 17.81 -22.90
N THR A 185 -9.00 18.91 -22.13
CA THR A 185 -8.71 20.26 -22.64
C THR A 185 -7.33 20.73 -22.15
N THR A 186 -6.43 21.01 -23.09
CA THR A 186 -5.15 21.71 -22.80
C THR A 186 -5.39 23.22 -22.75
N ALA A 187 -4.80 23.90 -21.77
CA ALA A 187 -4.97 25.34 -21.59
C ALA A 187 -4.51 26.16 -22.80
N ASN A 188 -5.11 27.33 -23.03
CA ASN A 188 -4.72 28.22 -24.13
C ASN A 188 -3.61 29.22 -23.72
N VAL A 189 -2.47 28.71 -23.26
CA VAL A 189 -1.29 29.50 -22.86
C VAL A 189 -0.08 29.05 -23.66
N ARG A 190 0.85 29.96 -23.99
CA ARG A 190 2.08 29.59 -24.73
C ARG A 190 2.87 28.53 -23.96
N GLY A 191 3.26 27.43 -24.64
CA GLY A 191 4.06 26.35 -24.06
C GLY A 191 3.26 25.29 -23.28
N SER A 192 1.93 25.34 -23.34
CA SER A 192 1.05 24.44 -22.57
C SER A 192 0.83 23.05 -23.17
N GLY A 193 1.17 22.83 -24.44
CA GLY A 193 1.02 21.54 -25.11
C GLY A 193 2.18 20.60 -24.82
N THR A 194 1.96 19.29 -24.99
CA THR A 194 2.95 18.25 -24.67
C THR A 194 2.99 17.17 -25.74
N ASP A 195 4.21 16.70 -26.03
CA ASP A 195 4.47 15.52 -26.88
C ASP A 195 4.61 14.23 -26.04
N ALA A 196 4.44 14.31 -24.71
CA ALA A 196 4.62 13.17 -23.81
C ALA A 196 3.40 12.23 -23.83
N ASN A 197 3.60 10.96 -23.46
CA ASN A 197 2.50 10.00 -23.40
C ASN A 197 1.63 10.27 -22.18
N VAL A 198 0.38 10.70 -22.41
CA VAL A 198 -0.58 10.99 -21.34
C VAL A 198 -1.39 9.74 -20.98
N SER A 199 -1.49 9.43 -19.68
CA SER A 199 -2.33 8.33 -19.18
C SER A 199 -3.32 8.81 -18.14
N ILE A 200 -4.46 8.10 -18.03
CA ILE A 200 -5.52 8.38 -17.05
C ILE A 200 -5.99 7.10 -16.34
N THR A 201 -6.23 7.18 -15.04
CA THR A 201 -6.96 6.17 -14.25
C THR A 201 -8.24 6.78 -13.69
N LEU A 202 -9.36 6.09 -13.82
CA LEU A 202 -10.66 6.51 -13.32
C LEU A 202 -10.95 5.82 -11.98
N PHE A 203 -11.46 6.56 -10.99
CA PHE A 203 -11.86 6.02 -9.68
C PHE A 203 -13.32 6.37 -9.41
N GLY A 204 -14.13 5.37 -9.09
CA GLY A 204 -15.54 5.53 -8.74
C GLY A 204 -15.95 4.78 -7.48
N GLU A 205 -17.25 4.78 -7.17
CA GLU A 205 -17.81 4.07 -6.02
C GLU A 205 -17.57 2.57 -6.02
N SER A 206 -17.47 1.95 -7.20
CA SER A 206 -17.35 0.50 -7.38
C SER A 206 -15.94 0.03 -7.71
N GLY A 207 -14.93 0.92 -7.64
CA GLY A 207 -13.52 0.58 -7.86
C GLY A 207 -12.78 1.59 -8.73
N GLU A 208 -11.76 1.12 -9.44
CA GLU A 208 -10.94 1.92 -10.36
C GLU A 208 -10.67 1.17 -11.67
N SER A 209 -10.35 1.90 -12.72
CA SER A 209 -10.17 1.34 -14.07
C SER A 209 -8.79 0.76 -14.36
N GLY A 210 -7.77 1.13 -13.57
CA GLY A 210 -6.36 1.03 -13.97
C GLY A 210 -5.95 2.12 -14.98
N PRO A 211 -4.67 2.20 -15.35
CA PRO A 211 -4.15 3.22 -16.25
C PRO A 211 -4.55 2.95 -17.71
N HIS A 212 -4.98 4.00 -18.40
CA HIS A 212 -5.31 4.00 -19.81
C HIS A 212 -4.47 5.06 -20.52
N LEU A 213 -3.70 4.64 -21.52
CA LEU A 213 -3.02 5.56 -22.42
C LEU A 213 -4.08 6.31 -23.25
N LEU A 214 -3.98 7.63 -23.27
CA LEU A 214 -4.86 8.50 -24.04
C LEU A 214 -4.18 8.86 -25.35
N ASP A 215 -4.52 8.11 -26.40
CA ASP A 215 -4.02 8.36 -27.74
C ASP A 215 -5.12 8.14 -28.78
N ASN A 216 -5.07 8.90 -29.87
CA ASN A 216 -5.92 8.75 -31.03
C ASN A 216 -5.16 9.19 -32.29
N ALA A 217 -5.76 9.05 -33.48
CA ALA A 217 -5.07 9.32 -34.74
C ALA A 217 -4.67 10.79 -35.01
N ASN A 218 -4.99 11.71 -34.10
CA ASN A 218 -4.63 13.13 -34.19
C ASN A 218 -3.38 13.45 -33.37
N ASP A 219 -2.87 14.66 -33.59
CA ASP A 219 -1.87 15.31 -32.77
C ASP A 219 -2.53 15.88 -31.50
N ASN A 220 -2.42 15.11 -30.40
CA ASN A 220 -3.17 15.26 -29.16
C ASN A 220 -2.50 16.25 -28.19
N PHE A 221 -3.30 16.81 -27.26
CA PHE A 221 -2.85 17.66 -26.15
C PHE A 221 -2.23 19.00 -26.53
N GLU A 222 -2.48 19.46 -27.76
CA GLU A 222 -2.01 20.75 -28.25
C GLU A 222 -2.69 21.96 -27.57
N ARG A 223 -1.95 23.07 -27.46
CA ARG A 223 -2.42 24.32 -26.82
C ARG A 223 -3.83 24.72 -27.26
N GLY A 224 -4.73 24.84 -26.29
CA GLY A 224 -6.12 25.30 -26.49
C GLY A 224 -7.03 24.30 -27.21
N LYS A 225 -6.57 23.07 -27.48
CA LYS A 225 -7.39 22.01 -28.07
C LYS A 225 -8.12 21.21 -27.00
N THR A 226 -9.17 20.52 -27.44
CA THR A 226 -9.86 19.49 -26.65
C THR A 226 -9.87 18.20 -27.43
N ASP A 227 -9.23 17.18 -26.89
CA ASP A 227 -9.11 15.86 -27.50
C ASP A 227 -10.06 14.87 -26.84
N LYS A 228 -10.54 13.88 -27.62
CA LYS A 228 -11.62 12.98 -27.22
C LYS A 228 -11.15 11.52 -27.27
N PHE A 229 -11.43 10.79 -26.20
CA PHE A 229 -11.05 9.40 -26.04
C PHE A 229 -12.23 8.57 -25.52
N ALA A 230 -12.15 7.25 -25.69
CA ALA A 230 -13.11 6.31 -25.13
C ALA A 230 -12.35 5.24 -24.34
N VAL A 231 -12.70 5.11 -23.06
CA VAL A 231 -12.17 4.08 -22.17
C VAL A 231 -13.29 3.09 -21.88
N GLU A 232 -13.09 1.83 -22.22
CA GLU A 232 -13.97 0.74 -21.81
C GLU A 232 -13.35 0.04 -20.60
N CYS A 233 -14.01 0.13 -19.45
CA CYS A 233 -13.58 -0.52 -18.21
C CYS A 233 -14.78 -1.04 -17.43
N VAL A 234 -14.55 -1.69 -16.29
CA VAL A 234 -15.64 -2.16 -15.42
C VAL A 234 -16.54 -1.01 -15.00
N ASP A 235 -17.81 -1.30 -14.73
CA ASP A 235 -18.72 -0.32 -14.17
C ASP A 235 -18.21 0.24 -12.83
N LEU A 236 -17.69 1.46 -12.84
CA LEU A 236 -17.11 2.13 -11.66
C LEU A 236 -18.14 2.80 -10.75
N GLY A 237 -19.43 2.81 -11.13
CA GLY A 237 -20.42 3.64 -10.43
C GLY A 237 -20.18 5.13 -10.67
N ALA A 238 -20.58 5.98 -9.71
CA ALA A 238 -20.30 7.41 -9.79
C ALA A 238 -18.79 7.67 -9.63
N LEU A 239 -18.20 8.44 -10.54
CA LEU A 239 -16.77 8.79 -10.49
C LEU A 239 -16.50 9.78 -9.36
N LYS A 240 -15.44 9.51 -8.58
CA LYS A 240 -15.01 10.30 -7.43
C LYS A 240 -13.74 11.10 -7.71
N LYS A 241 -12.81 10.53 -8.47
CA LYS A 241 -11.55 11.17 -8.87
C LYS A 241 -10.99 10.54 -10.15
N ILE A 242 -10.02 11.21 -10.75
CA ILE A 242 -9.12 10.65 -11.76
C ILE A 242 -7.68 10.77 -11.26
N ARG A 243 -6.79 9.94 -11.79
CA ARG A 243 -5.35 10.16 -11.79
C ARG A 243 -4.94 10.42 -13.22
N ILE A 244 -4.27 11.52 -13.50
CA ILE A 244 -3.82 11.84 -14.86
C ILE A 244 -2.39 12.37 -14.81
N GLY A 245 -1.59 12.02 -15.79
CA GLY A 245 -0.19 12.42 -15.87
C GLY A 245 0.47 11.99 -17.17
N HIS A 246 1.76 12.31 -17.32
CA HIS A 246 2.55 11.93 -18.49
C HIS A 246 3.94 11.43 -18.09
N ASP A 247 4.59 10.72 -19.01
CA ASP A 247 5.88 10.05 -18.79
C ASP A 247 7.12 10.96 -18.95
N GLY A 248 6.92 12.25 -19.18
CA GLY A 248 8.00 13.23 -19.36
C GLY A 248 8.82 13.06 -20.65
N THR A 249 8.39 12.21 -21.59
CA THR A 249 9.08 11.99 -22.87
C THR A 249 8.72 13.07 -23.91
N GLY A 250 9.36 13.03 -25.08
CA GLY A 250 9.08 13.98 -26.16
C GLY A 250 9.80 15.32 -26.04
N ILE A 251 9.52 16.25 -26.96
CA ILE A 251 10.11 17.59 -26.97
C ILE A 251 9.14 18.54 -26.28
N GLY A 252 9.60 19.21 -25.21
CA GLY A 252 8.71 20.08 -24.42
C GLY A 252 7.64 19.28 -23.67
N PRO A 253 8.02 18.38 -22.75
CA PRO A 253 7.09 17.50 -22.05
C PRO A 253 6.12 18.25 -21.11
N GLY A 254 6.41 19.52 -20.78
CA GLY A 254 5.59 20.33 -19.89
C GLY A 254 4.18 20.51 -20.39
N TRP A 255 3.20 20.23 -19.54
CA TRP A 255 1.80 20.27 -19.93
C TRP A 255 0.97 21.10 -18.96
N LEU A 256 0.19 22.06 -19.47
CA LEU A 256 -0.78 22.79 -18.65
C LEU A 256 -2.19 22.26 -18.94
N LEU A 257 -2.62 21.31 -18.12
CA LEU A 257 -3.96 20.74 -18.19
C LEU A 257 -4.99 21.73 -17.65
N GLU A 258 -6.00 22.08 -18.45
CA GLU A 258 -7.11 22.92 -18.00
C GLU A 258 -8.16 22.08 -17.26
N LYS A 259 -8.72 21.07 -17.94
CA LYS A 259 -9.80 20.23 -17.42
C LYS A 259 -9.95 18.91 -18.17
N VAL A 260 -10.63 17.95 -17.53
CA VAL A 260 -11.12 16.71 -18.11
C VAL A 260 -12.62 16.59 -17.85
N ILE A 261 -13.41 16.22 -18.85
CA ILE A 261 -14.86 15.97 -18.73
C ILE A 261 -15.12 14.53 -19.13
N ILE A 262 -15.79 13.76 -18.28
CA ILE A 262 -16.06 12.35 -18.50
C ILE A 262 -17.55 12.09 -18.55
N THR A 263 -18.01 11.44 -19.63
CA THR A 263 -19.40 11.00 -19.78
C THR A 263 -19.49 9.49 -19.62
N ASP A 264 -20.19 9.03 -18.58
CA ASP A 264 -20.60 7.63 -18.41
C ASP A 264 -21.79 7.37 -19.35
N LYS A 265 -21.57 6.56 -20.41
CA LYS A 265 -22.61 6.27 -21.41
C LYS A 265 -23.74 5.39 -20.89
N LYS A 266 -23.50 4.56 -19.88
CA LYS A 266 -24.52 3.68 -19.29
C LYS A 266 -25.49 4.49 -18.43
N ARG A 267 -24.96 5.42 -17.63
CA ARG A 267 -25.78 6.25 -16.71
C ARG A 267 -26.26 7.56 -17.32
N ASN A 268 -25.70 7.96 -18.45
CA ASN A 268 -25.91 9.28 -19.05
C ASN A 268 -25.58 10.43 -18.07
N SER A 269 -24.53 10.24 -17.26
CA SER A 269 -24.03 11.22 -16.30
C SER A 269 -22.70 11.79 -16.75
N VAL A 270 -22.48 13.08 -16.46
CA VAL A 270 -21.24 13.79 -16.77
C VAL A 270 -20.52 14.14 -15.46
N SER A 271 -19.22 13.88 -15.41
CA SER A 271 -18.32 14.24 -14.32
C SER A 271 -17.26 15.21 -14.83
N TYR A 272 -16.95 16.22 -14.02
CA TYR A 272 -16.02 17.30 -14.37
C TYR A 272 -14.78 17.18 -13.50
N PHE A 273 -13.59 17.38 -14.05
CA PHE A 273 -12.32 17.31 -13.32
C PHE A 273 -11.47 18.51 -13.74
N LEU A 274 -11.35 19.52 -12.87
CA LEU A 274 -10.62 20.75 -13.16
C LEU A 274 -9.21 20.69 -12.59
N SER A 275 -8.21 21.13 -13.37
CA SER A 275 -6.80 21.15 -12.94
C SER A 275 -6.25 22.57 -12.89
N GLY A 276 -6.00 23.18 -14.06
CA GLY A 276 -5.37 24.50 -14.16
C GLY A 276 -3.93 24.54 -13.64
N GLN A 277 -3.23 23.39 -13.64
CA GLN A 277 -1.88 23.23 -13.09
C GLN A 277 -0.91 22.72 -14.15
N TRP A 278 0.35 23.11 -14.01
CA TRP A 278 1.45 22.56 -14.79
C TRP A 278 1.79 21.15 -14.31
N PHE A 279 2.02 20.28 -15.28
CA PHE A 279 2.59 18.95 -15.18
C PHE A 279 3.95 19.04 -15.87
N ASP A 280 4.96 19.48 -15.14
CA ASP A 280 6.31 19.70 -15.66
C ASP A 280 7.31 19.58 -14.50
N ALA A 281 8.44 18.93 -14.73
CA ALA A 281 9.52 18.80 -13.75
C ALA A 281 10.24 20.14 -13.47
N LYS A 282 10.05 21.14 -14.32
CA LYS A 282 10.73 22.46 -14.29
C LYS A 282 9.78 23.63 -14.06
N GLU A 283 8.46 23.43 -14.15
CA GLU A 283 7.45 24.46 -13.91
C GLU A 283 6.44 24.02 -12.84
N GLY A 284 5.70 24.97 -12.26
CA GLY A 284 4.74 24.66 -11.18
C GLY A 284 5.42 24.10 -9.93
N ASP A 285 4.97 22.93 -9.48
CA ASP A 285 5.48 22.22 -8.30
C ASP A 285 6.36 21.01 -8.65
N GLY A 286 6.70 20.80 -9.93
CA GLY A 286 7.54 19.70 -10.37
C GLY A 286 6.81 18.37 -10.62
N ALA A 287 5.51 18.26 -10.35
CA ALA A 287 4.77 17.00 -10.49
C ALA A 287 4.40 16.71 -11.95
N LEU A 288 4.50 15.44 -12.39
CA LEU A 288 4.08 14.99 -13.74
C LEU A 288 2.76 14.19 -13.72
N GLU A 289 2.20 13.94 -12.55
CA GLU A 289 0.97 13.17 -12.33
C GLU A 289 0.19 13.72 -11.14
N ARG A 290 -1.15 13.71 -11.19
CA ARG A 290 -2.01 14.17 -10.10
C ARG A 290 -3.31 13.37 -9.99
N ASP A 291 -3.76 13.20 -8.75
CA ASP A 291 -5.14 12.83 -8.44
C ASP A 291 -6.03 14.09 -8.44
N ILE A 292 -7.10 14.10 -9.24
CA ILE A 292 -8.07 15.19 -9.38
C ILE A 292 -9.46 14.68 -9.02
N ALA A 293 -10.10 15.21 -7.97
CA ALA A 293 -11.47 14.82 -7.62
C ALA A 293 -12.51 15.37 -8.60
N ALA A 294 -13.64 14.67 -8.71
CA ALA A 294 -14.79 15.12 -9.48
C ALA A 294 -15.39 16.42 -8.90
N SER A 295 -15.72 17.38 -9.76
CA SER A 295 -16.41 18.64 -9.46
C SER A 295 -17.83 18.67 -10.01
N THR A 296 -18.59 19.71 -9.64
CA THR A 296 -19.89 20.01 -10.23
C THR A 296 -19.74 20.80 -11.54
N GLU A 297 -20.80 20.82 -12.35
CA GLU A 297 -20.91 21.42 -13.69
C GLU A 297 -20.55 22.92 -13.73
N ASP A 298 -20.76 23.64 -12.61
CA ASP A 298 -20.56 25.10 -12.50
C ASP A 298 -19.12 25.52 -12.15
N GLY A 299 -18.18 24.57 -12.07
CA GLY A 299 -16.78 24.85 -11.73
C GLY A 299 -16.56 25.35 -10.30
N ALA A 300 -17.57 25.23 -9.44
CA ALA A 300 -17.40 25.38 -8.00
C ALA A 300 -16.88 24.06 -7.42
N VAL A 301 -15.74 24.14 -6.74
CA VAL A 301 -15.04 23.07 -6.00
C VAL A 301 -13.96 22.34 -6.85
N SER A 302 -12.76 22.93 -6.85
CA SER A 302 -11.51 22.17 -6.69
C SER A 302 -11.66 21.20 -5.51
N ILE A 303 -10.99 20.04 -5.49
CA ILE A 303 -10.89 19.14 -4.31
C ILE A 303 -10.96 20.01 -3.05
N PRO A 304 -11.81 19.75 -2.03
CA PRO A 304 -11.77 20.54 -0.82
C PRO A 304 -10.34 20.47 -0.29
N ARG A 305 -9.57 21.51 -0.60
CA ARG A 305 -8.22 21.67 -0.09
C ARG A 305 -8.39 22.41 1.21
N ARG A 306 -7.58 21.97 2.15
CA ARG A 306 -7.58 22.49 3.50
C ARG A 306 -6.15 22.94 3.73
N ASP A 307 -6.01 24.18 4.15
CA ASP A 307 -4.78 24.60 4.76
C ASP A 307 -4.74 23.98 6.16
N TYR A 308 -3.71 23.22 6.46
CA TYR A 308 -3.41 22.77 7.81
C TYR A 308 -2.29 23.63 8.35
N LYS A 309 -2.54 24.26 9.49
CA LYS A 309 -1.47 24.82 10.30
C LYS A 309 -0.85 23.69 11.12
N ILE A 310 0.42 23.42 10.88
CA ILE A 310 1.22 22.46 11.63
C ILE A 310 2.17 23.26 12.52
N THR A 311 2.00 23.12 13.83
CA THR A 311 2.90 23.72 14.83
C THR A 311 3.74 22.61 15.42
N VAL A 312 5.05 22.67 15.18
CA VAL A 312 6.04 21.72 15.69
C VAL A 312 6.76 22.34 16.87
N VAL A 313 6.83 21.61 17.99
CA VAL A 313 7.54 22.05 19.20
C VAL A 313 8.74 21.16 19.41
N THR A 314 9.93 21.72 19.25
CA THR A 314 11.21 21.07 19.59
C THR A 314 11.48 21.30 21.08
N GLY A 315 11.79 20.24 21.82
CA GLY A 315 11.96 20.37 23.26
C GLY A 315 13.25 21.09 23.68
N ASP A 316 13.34 21.40 24.98
CA ASP A 316 14.46 22.13 25.58
C ASP A 316 15.54 21.21 26.16
N ARG A 317 15.92 20.16 25.43
CA ARG A 317 17.05 19.30 25.81
C ARG A 317 18.34 19.79 25.12
N ASP A 318 19.48 19.52 25.75
CA ASP A 318 20.76 19.83 25.12
C ASP A 318 20.89 19.04 23.81
N GLY A 319 21.28 19.69 22.72
CA GLY A 319 21.32 19.08 21.38
C GLY A 319 19.97 18.79 20.72
N ALA A 320 18.85 19.28 21.25
CA ALA A 320 17.51 18.91 20.77
C ALA A 320 17.16 19.34 19.33
N GLY A 321 17.90 20.27 18.73
CA GLY A 321 17.58 20.81 17.41
C GLY A 321 18.13 19.97 16.26
N THR A 322 17.55 20.11 15.06
CA THR A 322 17.98 19.37 13.87
C THR A 322 18.04 20.25 12.63
N ASP A 323 19.07 20.03 11.81
CA ASP A 323 19.20 20.63 10.49
C ASP A 323 18.70 19.70 9.36
N ALA A 324 18.30 18.47 9.71
CA ALA A 324 17.83 17.46 8.74
C ALA A 324 16.48 17.88 8.12
N LYS A 325 16.16 17.35 6.94
CA LYS A 325 14.89 17.68 6.29
C LYS A 325 13.76 16.94 6.99
N VAL A 326 12.91 17.68 7.71
CA VAL A 326 11.74 17.15 8.42
C VAL A 326 10.55 17.01 7.48
N PHE A 327 9.85 15.89 7.59
CA PHE A 327 8.65 15.59 6.81
C PHE A 327 7.51 15.11 7.70
N VAL A 328 6.29 15.23 7.18
CA VAL A 328 5.06 14.79 7.85
C VAL A 328 4.12 14.07 6.87
N VAL A 329 3.34 13.12 7.40
CA VAL A 329 2.18 12.52 6.72
C VAL A 329 1.01 12.56 7.68
N LEU A 330 -0.12 13.11 7.24
CA LEU A 330 -1.36 13.14 8.01
C LEU A 330 -2.31 12.06 7.53
N PHE A 331 -2.88 11.29 8.46
CA PHE A 331 -3.87 10.25 8.18
C PHE A 331 -5.21 10.65 8.79
N GLY A 332 -6.29 10.56 8.01
CA GLY A 332 -7.64 10.91 8.44
C GLY A 332 -8.72 9.98 7.89
N GLU A 333 -9.99 10.30 8.14
CA GLU A 333 -11.14 9.52 7.68
C GLU A 333 -11.25 9.39 6.16
N ASN A 334 -10.85 10.44 5.43
CA ASN A 334 -10.99 10.51 3.96
C ASN A 334 -9.70 10.12 3.23
N GLY A 335 -8.70 9.56 3.93
CA GLY A 335 -7.45 9.12 3.35
C GLY A 335 -6.23 9.71 4.05
N SER A 336 -5.17 9.98 3.29
CA SER A 336 -3.91 10.48 3.83
C SER A 336 -3.28 11.50 2.89
N THR A 337 -2.56 12.46 3.44
CA THR A 337 -1.75 13.38 2.64
C THR A 337 -0.59 12.63 1.99
N PRO A 338 0.02 13.15 0.91
CA PRO A 338 1.37 12.74 0.55
C PRO A 338 2.36 13.05 1.68
N GLN A 339 3.61 12.62 1.54
CA GLN A 339 4.70 13.07 2.39
C GLN A 339 4.98 14.55 2.08
N LEU A 340 4.76 15.40 3.08
CA LEU A 340 4.92 16.84 2.98
C LEU A 340 6.19 17.23 3.72
N THR A 341 7.10 17.95 3.04
CA THR A 341 8.28 18.51 3.71
C THR A 341 7.87 19.78 4.47
N LEU A 342 8.36 19.92 5.70
CA LEU A 342 8.14 21.11 6.52
C LEU A 342 9.30 22.09 6.32
N ASP A 343 9.19 22.94 5.29
CA ASP A 343 10.19 23.94 4.94
C ASP A 343 9.68 25.36 5.29
N LYS A 344 10.54 26.18 5.90
CA LYS A 344 10.31 27.63 6.08
C LYS A 344 11.63 28.40 6.05
N SER A 345 11.56 29.72 5.93
CA SER A 345 12.76 30.58 6.00
C SER A 345 13.38 30.59 7.41
N GLY A 346 14.69 30.76 7.47
CA GLY A 346 15.46 30.69 8.72
C GLY A 346 16.01 29.29 8.98
N ASN A 347 16.37 29.01 10.24
CA ASN A 347 16.71 27.66 10.70
C ASN A 347 15.57 27.15 11.60
N PRO A 348 14.60 26.38 11.06
CA PRO A 348 13.54 25.78 11.86
C PRO A 348 14.07 24.61 12.69
N PHE A 349 13.26 24.15 13.64
CA PHE A 349 13.52 22.97 14.48
C PHE A 349 14.70 23.13 15.43
N GLU A 350 14.98 24.36 15.86
CA GLU A 350 15.98 24.65 16.89
C GLU A 350 15.53 24.20 18.28
N ARG A 351 16.50 23.97 19.17
CA ARG A 351 16.22 23.65 20.58
C ARG A 351 15.27 24.69 21.20
N ASN A 352 14.24 24.21 21.89
CA ASN A 352 13.21 25.04 22.55
C ASN A 352 12.46 25.99 21.59
N ALA A 353 12.47 25.71 20.29
CA ALA A 353 11.73 26.48 19.30
C ALA A 353 10.33 25.90 19.07
N THR A 354 9.42 26.80 18.70
CA THR A 354 8.10 26.45 18.18
C THR A 354 8.00 27.00 16.76
N ASP A 355 7.80 26.10 15.81
CA ASP A 355 7.79 26.41 14.39
C ASP A 355 6.43 26.11 13.78
N GLU A 356 5.82 27.12 13.14
CA GLU A 356 4.56 26.97 12.43
C GLU A 356 4.77 26.87 10.93
N PHE A 357 4.01 25.97 10.30
CA PHE A 357 3.98 25.71 8.86
C PHE A 357 2.52 25.70 8.41
N THR A 358 2.24 26.28 7.25
CA THR A 358 0.94 26.15 6.59
C THR A 358 1.11 25.27 5.38
N ILE A 359 0.50 24.10 5.41
CA ILE A 359 0.50 23.17 4.27
C ILE A 359 -0.89 23.13 3.65
N ASN A 360 -0.95 23.34 2.35
CA ASN A 360 -2.19 23.20 1.61
C ASN A 360 -2.25 21.77 1.04
N SER A 361 -3.20 20.96 1.48
CA SER A 361 -3.36 19.58 1.01
C SER A 361 -4.83 19.20 0.85
N ILE A 362 -5.08 17.96 0.43
CA ILE A 362 -6.44 17.42 0.38
C ILE A 362 -7.07 17.42 1.78
N ASP A 363 -8.37 17.68 1.87
CA ASP A 363 -9.10 17.59 3.13
C ASP A 363 -9.31 16.13 3.53
N ILE A 364 -8.47 15.64 4.46
CA ILE A 364 -8.49 14.25 4.95
C ILE A 364 -9.57 13.98 6.01
N GLY A 365 -10.40 14.96 6.37
CA GLY A 365 -11.40 14.80 7.44
C GLY A 365 -10.76 14.70 8.84
N ALA A 366 -11.39 13.98 9.76
CA ALA A 366 -10.91 13.86 11.13
C ALA A 366 -9.57 13.11 11.20
N LEU A 367 -8.58 13.68 11.90
CA LEU A 367 -7.24 13.12 12.04
C LEU A 367 -7.25 11.85 12.91
N LYS A 368 -6.60 10.80 12.41
CA LYS A 368 -6.46 9.49 13.07
C LYS A 368 -5.04 9.16 13.48
N LYS A 369 -4.04 9.68 12.77
CA LYS A 369 -2.62 9.42 13.01
C LYS A 369 -1.76 10.49 12.34
N LEU A 370 -0.57 10.72 12.88
CA LEU A 370 0.46 11.55 12.29
C LEU A 370 1.77 10.76 12.22
N ARG A 371 2.40 10.73 11.04
CA ARG A 371 3.79 10.29 10.89
C ARG A 371 4.67 11.53 10.77
N ILE A 372 5.74 11.58 11.55
CA ILE A 372 6.75 12.64 11.44
C ILE A 372 8.14 12.04 11.55
N GLY A 373 9.08 12.57 10.78
CA GLY A 373 10.46 12.11 10.78
C GLY A 373 11.38 13.04 10.01
N HIS A 374 12.64 12.64 9.90
CA HIS A 374 13.63 13.35 9.10
C HIS A 374 14.45 12.40 8.23
N ASP A 375 15.15 12.94 7.24
CA ASP A 375 15.97 12.18 6.30
C ASP A 375 17.35 11.76 6.86
N GLY A 376 17.78 12.35 7.98
CA GLY A 376 19.06 12.03 8.62
C GLY A 376 20.27 12.50 7.81
N SER A 377 20.07 13.38 6.84
CA SER A 377 21.08 13.70 5.81
C SER A 377 22.24 14.56 6.29
N LYS A 378 22.20 15.07 7.53
CA LYS A 378 23.21 16.00 8.07
C LYS A 378 23.85 15.51 9.38
N PRO A 379 25.12 15.87 9.65
CA PRO A 379 25.72 15.67 10.96
C PRO A 379 24.89 16.33 12.06
N GLY A 380 24.63 15.63 13.17
CA GLY A 380 23.76 16.15 14.24
C GLY A 380 22.27 16.15 13.88
N ALA A 381 21.81 15.19 13.05
CA ALA A 381 20.40 15.07 12.67
C ALA A 381 19.46 14.69 13.82
N GLY A 382 19.99 14.26 14.97
CA GLY A 382 19.20 13.88 16.13
C GLY A 382 18.29 15.01 16.58
N TRP A 383 17.03 14.69 16.83
CA TRP A 383 15.99 15.70 17.07
C TRP A 383 15.11 15.33 18.25
N PHE A 384 15.03 16.18 19.28
CA PHE A 384 14.09 15.93 20.37
C PHE A 384 12.75 16.62 20.10
N LEU A 385 11.79 15.86 19.56
CA LEU A 385 10.45 16.35 19.28
C LEU A 385 9.58 16.25 20.54
N GLU A 386 9.06 17.38 21.01
CA GLU A 386 8.14 17.43 22.15
C GLU A 386 6.72 17.06 21.71
N LYS A 387 6.14 17.82 20.77
CA LYS A 387 4.79 17.60 20.24
C LYS A 387 4.58 18.25 18.87
N VAL A 388 3.54 17.82 18.19
CA VAL A 388 3.00 18.45 16.98
C VAL A 388 1.53 18.80 17.22
N ILE A 389 1.11 19.98 16.80
CA ILE A 389 -0.28 20.43 16.83
C ILE A 389 -0.71 20.62 15.37
N VAL A 390 -1.84 20.04 14.99
CA VAL A 390 -2.39 20.17 13.64
C VAL A 390 -3.76 20.81 13.74
N THR A 391 -3.91 21.96 13.10
CA THR A 391 -5.15 22.75 13.07
C THR A 391 -5.60 22.91 11.62
N PRO A 392 -6.67 22.22 11.20
CA PRO A 392 -7.31 22.50 9.91
C PRO A 392 -7.87 23.94 9.92
N LEU A 393 -7.42 24.80 9.01
CA LEU A 393 -7.79 26.22 8.99
C LEU A 393 -9.13 26.43 8.26
N PRO A 394 -10.17 27.04 8.87
CA PRO A 394 -11.51 27.19 8.30
C PRO A 394 -11.52 27.98 6.98
N LYS A 395 -12.49 27.69 6.09
CA LYS A 395 -12.68 28.44 4.85
C LYS A 395 -13.51 29.66 5.20
N GLU A 396 -13.56 30.62 4.29
CA GLU A 396 -14.41 31.78 4.47
C GLU A 396 -15.87 31.36 4.76
N GLY A 397 -16.38 31.73 5.93
CA GLY A 397 -17.73 31.37 6.38
C GLY A 397 -17.87 30.04 7.13
N GLU A 398 -16.80 29.27 7.34
CA GLU A 398 -16.80 28.07 8.18
C GLU A 398 -16.46 28.39 9.64
N GLU A 399 -17.01 27.61 10.57
CA GLU A 399 -16.62 27.65 11.97
C GLU A 399 -15.19 27.12 12.17
N PRO A 400 -14.41 27.65 13.13
CA PRO A 400 -13.08 27.13 13.45
C PRO A 400 -13.11 25.64 13.80
N LEU A 401 -12.22 24.87 13.18
CA LEU A 401 -12.04 23.45 13.48
C LEU A 401 -11.09 23.26 14.66
N PRO A 402 -11.27 22.21 15.49
CA PRO A 402 -10.46 21.99 16.68
C PRO A 402 -9.02 21.65 16.33
N GLU A 403 -8.10 22.09 17.19
CA GLU A 403 -6.70 21.66 17.12
C GLU A 403 -6.58 20.20 17.58
N THR A 404 -5.74 19.43 16.88
CA THR A 404 -5.40 18.06 17.26
C THR A 404 -3.96 17.99 17.75
N PHE A 405 -3.75 17.41 18.93
CA PHE A 405 -2.43 17.30 19.55
C PHE A 405 -1.82 15.93 19.25
N PHE A 406 -0.52 15.89 19.01
CA PHE A 406 0.27 14.66 18.83
C PHE A 406 1.51 14.76 19.72
N LEU A 407 1.51 14.06 20.84
CA LEU A 407 2.62 14.10 21.79
C LEU A 407 3.70 13.10 21.38
N CYS A 408 4.95 13.53 21.44
CA CYS A 408 6.10 12.69 21.13
C CYS A 408 6.99 12.52 22.37
N GLY A 409 7.60 13.61 22.85
CA GLY A 409 8.47 13.62 24.02
C GLY A 409 9.69 12.70 23.92
N ARG A 410 10.19 12.46 22.71
CA ARG A 410 11.26 11.49 22.42
C ARG A 410 12.28 12.01 21.44
N TRP A 411 13.45 11.39 21.46
CA TRP A 411 14.45 11.63 20.43
C TRP A 411 14.07 10.90 19.14
N LEU A 412 14.24 11.60 18.04
CA LEU A 412 14.28 11.09 16.68
C LEU A 412 15.75 11.12 16.27
N ALA A 413 16.50 10.09 16.62
CA ALA A 413 17.96 10.06 16.47
C ALA A 413 18.44 8.61 16.41
N THR A 414 19.48 8.34 15.64
CA THR A 414 20.03 6.97 15.53
C THR A 414 20.96 6.59 16.70
N ASP A 415 21.42 7.58 17.45
CA ASP A 415 22.38 7.47 18.55
C ASP A 415 21.80 7.83 19.93
N GLU A 416 20.51 8.20 20.01
CA GLU A 416 19.80 8.49 21.26
C GLU A 416 18.48 7.72 21.41
N ASP A 417 17.97 7.65 22.64
CA ASP A 417 16.69 7.02 23.03
C ASP A 417 16.55 5.58 22.50
N ASP A 418 15.71 5.36 21.48
CA ASP A 418 15.45 4.05 20.88
C ASP A 418 15.97 3.92 19.44
N GLY A 419 16.82 4.85 18.98
CA GLY A 419 17.46 4.79 17.67
C GLY A 419 16.55 5.14 16.48
N GLN A 420 15.26 5.45 16.72
CA GLN A 420 14.30 5.72 15.65
C GLN A 420 14.37 7.17 15.21
N ILE A 421 14.23 7.44 13.91
CA ILE A 421 14.17 8.80 13.32
C ILE A 421 12.78 9.16 12.76
N ILE A 422 11.81 8.27 12.96
CA ILE A 422 10.42 8.42 12.53
C ILE A 422 9.51 8.02 13.69
N ARG A 423 8.41 8.77 13.88
CA ARG A 423 7.37 8.47 14.85
C ARG A 423 6.00 8.39 14.20
N GLU A 424 5.21 7.46 14.68
CA GLU A 424 3.78 7.31 14.38
C GLU A 424 3.03 7.70 15.65
N LEU A 425 2.32 8.82 15.62
CA LEU A 425 1.70 9.44 16.79
C LEU A 425 0.17 9.40 16.69
N PRO A 426 -0.53 8.91 17.72
CA PRO A 426 -1.99 9.02 17.79
C PRO A 426 -2.42 10.43 18.19
N PRO A 427 -3.65 10.86 17.81
CA PRO A 427 -4.28 12.05 18.35
C PRO A 427 -4.30 12.01 19.88
N SER A 428 -4.13 13.15 20.52
CA SER A 428 -4.15 13.34 21.97
C SER A 428 -5.16 14.44 22.31
N ASN A 429 -5.76 14.39 23.50
CA ASN A 429 -6.62 15.46 23.99
C ASN A 429 -5.79 16.66 24.50
N ALA A 430 -6.45 17.79 24.76
CA ALA A 430 -5.81 19.02 25.23
C ALA A 430 -5.10 18.86 26.59
N ASP A 431 -5.49 17.86 27.39
CA ASP A 431 -4.88 17.54 28.68
C ASP A 431 -3.60 16.68 28.54
N GLY A 432 -3.20 16.37 27.30
CA GLY A 432 -1.98 15.62 27.03
C GLY A 432 -2.14 14.11 27.15
N GLN A 433 -3.36 13.57 27.07
CA GLN A 433 -3.61 12.14 27.07
C GLN A 433 -3.81 11.65 25.63
N ALA A 434 -2.95 10.71 25.21
CA ALA A 434 -3.09 10.05 23.92
C ALA A 434 -4.43 9.30 23.83
N SER A 435 -5.05 9.32 22.65
CA SER A 435 -6.29 8.57 22.37
C SER A 435 -6.11 7.06 22.46
N LEU A 436 -4.87 6.58 22.33
CA LEU A 436 -4.47 5.19 22.51
C LEU A 436 -3.22 5.12 23.41
N PRO A 437 -3.17 4.17 24.36
CA PRO A 437 -2.00 4.01 25.22
C PRO A 437 -0.81 3.43 24.45
N TRP A 438 0.39 3.59 25.00
CA TRP A 438 1.57 2.88 24.52
C TRP A 438 1.61 1.46 25.11
N VAL A 439 1.87 0.46 24.28
CA VAL A 439 1.96 -0.95 24.65
C VAL A 439 3.39 -1.44 24.41
N HIS A 440 3.94 -2.11 25.42
CA HIS A 440 5.27 -2.71 25.35
C HIS A 440 5.16 -4.15 24.88
N TYR A 441 5.79 -4.46 23.76
CA TYR A 441 5.82 -5.79 23.17
C TYR A 441 7.20 -6.42 23.36
N LYS A 442 7.20 -7.67 23.84
CA LYS A 442 8.38 -8.54 23.85
C LYS A 442 8.30 -9.47 22.65
N VAL A 443 9.27 -9.39 21.75
CA VAL A 443 9.34 -10.17 20.52
C VAL A 443 10.44 -11.21 20.66
N LYS A 444 10.09 -12.49 20.50
CA LYS A 444 11.05 -13.60 20.43
C LYS A 444 11.07 -14.21 19.04
N VAL A 445 12.21 -14.20 18.39
CA VAL A 445 12.44 -14.82 17.09
C VAL A 445 13.20 -16.13 17.28
N TYR A 446 12.66 -17.22 16.73
CA TYR A 446 13.27 -18.54 16.76
C TYR A 446 13.85 -18.84 15.38
N THR A 447 15.17 -18.93 15.29
CA THR A 447 15.85 -19.32 14.07
C THR A 447 15.83 -20.83 13.90
N GLY A 448 15.76 -21.31 12.66
CA GLY A 448 15.64 -22.74 12.36
C GLY A 448 16.90 -23.53 12.74
N GLU A 449 16.73 -24.83 12.95
CA GLU A 449 17.82 -25.77 13.29
C GLU A 449 18.56 -26.33 12.06
N ARG A 450 18.08 -26.02 10.85
CA ARG A 450 18.68 -26.51 9.59
C ARG A 450 20.07 -25.90 9.40
N ARG A 451 20.99 -26.66 8.79
CA ARG A 451 22.32 -26.16 8.45
C ARG A 451 22.16 -24.97 7.49
N GLY A 452 22.73 -23.82 7.85
CA GLY A 452 22.65 -22.58 7.05
C GLY A 452 21.55 -21.62 7.50
N ALA A 453 20.66 -22.01 8.43
CA ALA A 453 19.48 -21.23 8.79
C ALA A 453 19.72 -19.88 9.49
N GLY A 454 20.99 -19.49 9.70
CA GLY A 454 21.33 -18.22 10.32
C GLY A 454 21.51 -17.11 9.30
N THR A 455 21.49 -15.85 9.74
CA THR A 455 21.69 -14.70 8.85
C THR A 455 22.44 -13.56 9.53
N ASP A 456 23.33 -12.92 8.78
CA ASP A 456 24.00 -11.66 9.16
C ASP A 456 23.26 -10.42 8.61
N ALA A 457 22.15 -10.61 7.88
CA ALA A 457 21.40 -9.52 7.27
C ALA A 457 20.58 -8.73 8.30
N ASN A 458 20.23 -7.48 7.98
CA ASN A 458 19.41 -6.67 8.88
C ASN A 458 17.96 -7.15 8.83
N VAL A 459 17.55 -7.89 9.86
CA VAL A 459 16.19 -8.38 10.02
C VAL A 459 15.28 -7.23 10.47
N PHE A 460 14.07 -7.15 9.91
CA PHE A 460 13.06 -6.18 10.26
C PHE A 460 11.68 -6.83 10.39
N MET A 461 10.76 -6.12 11.04
CA MET A 461 9.38 -6.53 11.18
C MET A 461 8.39 -5.36 11.08
N VAL A 462 7.14 -5.70 10.75
CA VAL A 462 5.96 -4.83 10.88
C VAL A 462 4.88 -5.63 11.60
N LEU A 463 4.33 -5.07 12.68
CA LEU A 463 3.15 -5.62 13.35
C LEU A 463 1.90 -4.97 12.78
N THR A 464 0.88 -5.78 12.56
CA THR A 464 -0.44 -5.30 12.16
C THR A 464 -1.47 -5.77 13.18
N GLY A 465 -2.24 -4.82 13.70
CA GLY A 465 -3.40 -5.06 14.54
C GLY A 465 -4.62 -4.30 14.01
N VAL A 466 -5.74 -4.39 14.74
CA VAL A 466 -7.01 -3.76 14.32
C VAL A 466 -6.97 -2.23 14.33
N ASN A 467 -6.06 -1.61 15.10
CA ASN A 467 -5.92 -0.15 15.20
C ASN A 467 -4.85 0.42 14.26
N GLY A 468 -4.19 -0.41 13.45
CA GLY A 468 -3.16 0.00 12.50
C GLY A 468 -1.91 -0.86 12.56
N ASP A 469 -0.80 -0.31 12.07
CA ASP A 469 0.49 -0.99 12.00
C ASP A 469 1.59 -0.26 12.78
N SER A 470 2.62 -1.01 13.18
CA SER A 470 3.78 -0.42 13.85
C SER A 470 4.63 0.45 12.92
N GLY A 471 4.52 0.31 11.60
CA GLY A 471 5.58 0.65 10.66
C GLY A 471 6.75 -0.33 10.76
N ARG A 472 7.75 -0.18 9.88
CA ARG A 472 8.96 -1.02 9.87
C ARG A 472 9.79 -0.80 11.12
N ARG A 473 10.24 -1.88 11.76
CA ARG A 473 11.17 -1.89 12.87
C ARG A 473 12.29 -2.87 12.61
N ASN A 474 13.53 -2.38 12.67
CA ASN A 474 14.67 -3.26 12.58
C ASN A 474 14.83 -4.01 13.91
N LEU A 475 15.16 -5.29 13.83
CA LEU A 475 15.43 -6.16 14.95
C LEU A 475 16.92 -6.14 15.26
N GLU A 476 17.40 -4.98 15.69
CA GLU A 476 18.82 -4.75 15.96
C GLU A 476 19.17 -5.07 17.42
N LYS A 477 20.28 -5.79 17.61
CA LYS A 477 20.84 -6.07 18.94
C LYS A 477 22.35 -6.21 18.85
N LYS A 478 23.05 -5.83 19.92
CA LYS A 478 24.52 -5.96 20.00
C LYS A 478 24.92 -7.45 20.04
N GLY A 479 25.71 -7.89 19.06
CA GLY A 479 26.23 -9.26 18.93
C GLY A 479 25.65 -10.01 17.73
N ASN A 480 26.09 -11.26 17.50
CA ASN A 480 25.49 -12.09 16.46
C ASN A 480 24.11 -12.57 16.90
N CYS A 481 23.11 -12.17 16.13
CA CYS A 481 21.71 -12.53 16.31
C CYS A 481 21.28 -13.35 15.11
N PHE A 482 20.20 -14.10 15.29
CA PHE A 482 19.61 -14.95 14.26
C PHE A 482 20.53 -16.08 13.80
N GLU A 483 21.35 -16.65 14.68
CA GLU A 483 22.12 -17.85 14.38
C GLU A 483 21.24 -19.10 14.34
N ARG A 484 21.70 -20.12 13.62
CA ARG A 484 21.06 -21.44 13.59
C ARG A 484 20.70 -21.93 15.00
N GLY A 485 19.41 -22.21 15.21
CA GLY A 485 18.85 -22.69 16.48
C GLY A 485 18.76 -21.64 17.62
N GLN A 486 19.12 -20.39 17.34
CA GLN A 486 19.08 -19.31 18.33
C GLN A 486 17.65 -18.84 18.59
N VAL A 487 17.45 -18.32 19.80
CA VAL A 487 16.27 -17.53 20.16
C VAL A 487 16.72 -16.14 20.53
N ASP A 488 16.32 -15.16 19.73
CA ASP A 488 16.62 -13.76 19.96
C ASP A 488 15.41 -13.01 20.48
N GLU A 489 15.66 -12.07 21.38
CA GLU A 489 14.64 -11.34 22.11
C GLU A 489 14.87 -9.84 21.97
N PHE A 490 13.78 -9.14 21.64
CA PHE A 490 13.71 -7.71 21.42
C PHE A 490 12.52 -7.12 22.20
N GLU A 491 12.64 -5.86 22.59
CA GLU A 491 11.53 -5.12 23.20
C GLU A 491 11.24 -3.89 22.36
N PHE A 492 9.95 -3.68 22.08
CA PHE A 492 9.47 -2.50 21.36
C PHE A 492 8.31 -1.87 22.09
N GLU A 493 8.13 -0.58 21.86
CA GLU A 493 7.00 0.17 22.35
C GLU A 493 6.27 0.80 21.16
N PHE A 494 4.98 0.50 21.04
CA PHE A 494 4.12 1.04 20.00
C PHE A 494 2.88 1.65 20.62
N VAL A 495 2.20 2.53 19.88
CA VAL A 495 0.80 2.81 20.18
C VAL A 495 -0.01 1.50 20.17
N ASP A 496 -1.04 1.40 20.99
CA ASP A 496 -1.90 0.21 21.07
C ASP A 496 -2.50 -0.15 19.70
N LEU A 497 -1.93 -1.18 19.08
CA LEU A 497 -2.37 -1.74 17.80
C LEU A 497 -3.66 -2.57 17.94
N GLY A 498 -4.14 -2.81 19.18
CA GLY A 498 -5.18 -3.78 19.48
C GLY A 498 -4.72 -5.23 19.21
N PRO A 499 -5.65 -6.21 19.15
CA PRO A 499 -5.30 -7.59 18.85
C PRO A 499 -4.48 -7.73 17.55
N LEU A 500 -3.29 -8.33 17.67
CA LEU A 500 -2.40 -8.57 16.53
C LEU A 500 -2.97 -9.64 15.63
N SER A 501 -3.05 -9.35 14.33
CA SER A 501 -3.56 -10.26 13.31
C SER A 501 -2.45 -10.88 12.46
N LYS A 502 -1.34 -10.14 12.25
CA LYS A 502 -0.28 -10.50 11.31
C LYS A 502 1.06 -9.91 11.72
N ILE A 503 2.14 -10.60 11.38
CA ILE A 503 3.50 -10.06 11.33
C ILE A 503 4.02 -10.14 9.89
N SER A 504 4.64 -9.06 9.42
CA SER A 504 5.58 -9.12 8.29
C SER A 504 6.99 -9.18 8.87
N ILE A 505 7.78 -10.19 8.51
CA ILE A 505 9.18 -10.33 8.93
C ILE A 505 10.05 -10.65 7.72
N GLY A 506 11.22 -10.04 7.66
CA GLY A 506 12.15 -10.25 6.57
C GLY A 506 13.51 -9.63 6.86
N HIS A 507 14.40 -9.67 5.88
CA HIS A 507 15.73 -9.08 5.98
C HIS A 507 16.09 -8.34 4.69
N ASP A 508 17.10 -7.49 4.75
CA ASP A 508 17.55 -6.66 3.62
C ASP A 508 18.52 -7.37 2.66
N ASN A 509 18.74 -8.68 2.86
CA ASN A 509 19.65 -9.51 2.08
C ASN A 509 21.11 -9.00 2.05
N SER A 510 21.51 -8.18 3.02
CA SER A 510 22.89 -7.71 3.17
C SER A 510 23.75 -8.72 3.94
N GLY A 511 25.08 -8.53 3.94
CA GLY A 511 26.02 -9.39 4.69
C GLY A 511 26.48 -10.65 3.95
N VAL A 512 27.19 -11.52 4.68
CA VAL A 512 27.73 -12.80 4.16
C VAL A 512 26.84 -13.94 4.65
N GLY A 513 26.22 -14.69 3.74
CA GLY A 513 25.21 -15.70 4.11
C GLY A 513 23.90 -15.06 4.57
N PRO A 514 23.22 -14.26 3.72
CA PRO A 514 22.04 -13.50 4.11
C PRO A 514 20.79 -14.35 4.38
N GLY A 515 20.79 -15.65 4.10
CA GLY A 515 19.65 -16.54 4.33
C GLY A 515 20.01 -17.99 4.10
#